data_AF-A0A9W4X1X8-F1
#
_entry.id   AF-A0A9W4X1X8-F1
#
_cell.length_a   1.000
_cell.length_b   1.000
_cell.length_c   1.000
_cell.angle_alpha   90.00
_cell.angle_beta   90.00
_cell.angle_gamma   90.00
#
_symmetry.space_group_name_H-M   'P 1'
#
loop_
_entity.id
_entity.type
_entity.pdbx_description
1 polymer ?
#
loop_
_entity_poly.entity_id
_entity_poly.type
_entity_poly.pdbx_seq_one_letter_code
_entity_poly.pdbx_strand_id
1 'polypeptide(L)' 'PFADFEHNYDLAINLIKGLRPQIVQETPTEYKKLMVQCWDADLLKRPDAETLL' A
#
# COMPACT_ATOMS: atom_id res chain seq x y z
N PRO A 1 -8.12 -1.18 -2.67
CA PRO A 1 -8.02 -1.89 -1.38
C PRO A 1 -9.00 -1.42 -0.28
N PHE A 2 -9.60 -0.23 -0.39
CA PHE A 2 -10.51 0.31 0.64
C PHE A 2 -11.96 0.39 0.12
N ALA A 3 -12.46 -0.68 -0.50
CA ALA A 3 -13.79 -0.70 -1.12
C ALA A 3 -14.93 -0.50 -0.11
N ASP A 4 -14.70 -0.89 1.14
CA ASP A 4 -15.68 -0.76 2.23
C ASP A 4 -15.68 0.63 2.89
N PHE A 5 -14.79 1.54 2.46
CA PHE A 5 -14.68 2.89 3.01
C PHE A 5 -15.25 3.90 2.02
N GLU A 6 -15.94 4.92 2.52
CA GLU A 6 -16.26 6.09 1.71
C GLU A 6 -14.98 6.79 1.26
N HIS A 7 -14.94 7.16 -0.02
CA HIS A 7 -13.80 7.83 -0.64
C HIS A 7 -13.84 9.34 -0.34
N ASN A 8 -13.70 9.70 0.94
CA ASN A 8 -13.82 11.06 1.46
C ASN A 8 -12.53 11.56 2.15
N TYR A 9 -12.58 12.77 2.72
CA TYR A 9 -11.43 13.42 3.36
C TYR A 9 -10.89 12.63 4.56
N ASP A 10 -11.76 11.99 5.34
CA ASP A 10 -11.35 11.21 6.50
C ASP A 10 -10.52 10.00 6.10
N LEU A 11 -10.90 9.32 5.01
CA LEU A 11 -10.09 8.26 4.43
C LEU A 11 -8.72 8.79 4.00
N ALA A 12 -8.65 9.94 3.32
CA ALA A 12 -7.39 10.54 2.89
C ALA A 12 -6.46 10.85 4.09
N ILE A 13 -6.99 11.41 5.18
CA ILE A 13 -6.24 11.66 6.40
C ILE A 13 -5.71 10.36 7.02
N ASN A 14 -6.52 9.30 7.05
CA ASN A 14 -6.09 8.01 7.59
C ASN A 14 -4.96 7.40 6.75
N LEU A 15 -5.01 7.51 5.41
CA LEU A 15 -3.93 7.05 4.53
C LEU A 15 -2.61 7.79 4.79
N ILE A 16 -2.67 9.11 4.99
CA ILE A 16 -1.49 9.93 5.37
C ILE A 16 -0.95 9.51 6.73
N LYS A 17 -1.82 9.18 7.69
CA LYS A 17 -1.45 8.66 9.02
C LYS A 17 -0.90 7.23 9.01
N GLY A 18 -0.84 6.58 7.85
CA GLY A 18 -0.26 5.25 7.73
C GLY A 18 -1.28 4.12 7.72
N LEU A 19 -2.58 4.38 7.53
CA LEU A 19 -3.54 3.33 7.24
C LEU A 19 -3.10 2.59 5.97
N ARG A 20 -3.03 1.26 6.06
CA ARG A 20 -2.66 0.39 4.96
C ARG A 20 -3.61 -0.82 4.88
N PRO A 21 -3.76 -1.43 3.68
CA PRO A 21 -4.60 -2.61 3.54
C PRO A 21 -4.01 -3.78 4.34
N GLN A 22 -4.88 -4.62 4.90
CA GLN A 22 -4.46 -5.86 5.53
C GLN A 22 -3.89 -6.80 4.47
N ILE A 23 -2.70 -7.35 4.74
CA ILE A 23 -2.10 -8.38 3.91
C ILE A 23 -2.65 -9.73 4.39
N VAL A 24 -3.35 -10.46 3.50
CA VAL A 24 -3.91 -11.78 3.82
C VAL A 24 -2.82 -12.85 3.86
N GLN A 25 -3.02 -13.89 4.65
CA GLN A 25 -1.97 -14.88 4.92
C GLN A 25 -1.59 -15.65 3.65
N GLU A 26 -2.54 -15.86 2.76
CA GLU A 26 -2.41 -16.59 1.50
C GLU A 26 -1.61 -15.81 0.44
N THR A 27 -1.36 -14.51 0.64
CA THR A 27 -0.56 -13.72 -0.30
C THR A 27 0.89 -14.27 -0.36
N PRO A 28 1.43 -14.56 -1.57
CA PRO A 28 2.82 -14.99 -1.71
C PRO A 28 3.80 -13.99 -1.10
N THR A 29 4.88 -14.49 -0.50
CA THR A 29 5.84 -13.70 0.29
C THR A 29 6.45 -12.53 -0.50
N GLU A 30 6.69 -12.75 -1.80
CA GLU A 30 7.21 -11.77 -2.75
C GLU A 30 6.25 -10.59 -2.88
N TYR A 31 4.95 -10.85 -3.03
CA TYR A 31 3.94 -9.80 -3.08
C TYR A 31 3.75 -9.11 -1.74
N LYS A 32 3.86 -9.81 -0.61
CA LYS A 32 3.83 -9.16 0.72
C LYS A 32 4.94 -8.13 0.85
N LYS A 33 6.18 -8.50 0.47
CA LYS A 33 7.34 -7.60 0.48
C LYS A 33 7.14 -6.42 -0.47
N LEU A 34 6.63 -6.69 -1.69
CA LEU A 34 6.37 -5.66 -2.68
C LEU A 34 5.31 -4.65 -2.22
N MET A 35 4.18 -5.13 -1.68
CA MET A 35 3.15 -4.25 -1.09
C MET A 35 3.75 -3.35 -0.01
N VAL A 36 4.64 -3.91 0.82
CA VAL A 36 5.34 -3.17 1.87
C VAL A 36 6.34 -2.16 1.31
N GLN A 37 6.93 -2.43 0.15
CA GLN A 37 7.87 -1.52 -0.48
C GLN A 37 7.15 -0.36 -1.18
N CYS A 38 6.04 -0.65 -1.87
CA CYS A 38 5.26 0.36 -2.61
C CYS A 38 4.64 1.43 -1.70
N TRP A 39 4.43 1.13 -0.42
CA TRP A 39 3.77 2.03 0.52
C TRP A 39 4.73 2.81 1.44
N ASP A 40 6.05 2.70 1.19
CA ASP A 40 7.11 3.30 2.01
C ASP A 40 6.95 4.82 2.08
N ALA A 41 7.26 5.43 3.23
CA ALA A 41 7.17 6.88 3.39
C ALA A 41 8.23 7.61 2.55
N ASP A 42 9.38 6.97 2.34
CA ASP A 42 10.46 7.46 1.49
C ASP A 42 10.16 7.12 0.02
N LEU A 43 9.99 8.15 -0.80
CA LEU A 43 9.70 8.02 -2.22
C LEU A 43 10.82 7.27 -2.98
N LEU A 44 12.07 7.37 -2.52
CA LEU A 44 13.21 6.71 -3.18
C LEU A 44 13.24 5.20 -2.95
N LYS A 45 12.54 4.70 -1.93
CA LYS A 45 12.44 3.26 -1.64
C LYS A 45 11.31 2.58 -2.40
N ARG A 46 10.36 3.36 -2.92
CA ARG A 46 9.25 2.84 -3.72
C ARG A 46 9.77 2.41 -5.08
N PRO A 47 9.40 1.20 -5.55
CA PRO A 47 9.70 0.80 -6.91
C PRO A 47 8.86 1.62 -7.88
N ASP A 48 9.44 1.93 -9.04
CA ASP A 48 8.68 2.40 -10.18
C ASP A 48 8.01 1.22 -10.91
N ALA A 49 7.00 1.51 -11.72
CA ALA A 49 6.25 0.48 -12.42
C ALA A 49 7.08 -0.25 -13.48
N GLU A 50 8.07 0.41 -14.09
CA GLU A 50 8.92 -0.16 -15.14
C GLU A 50 9.88 -1.21 -14.56
N THR A 51 10.41 -0.98 -13.36
CA THR A 51 11.23 -1.92 -12.59
C THR A 51 10.46 -3.18 -12.17
N LEU A 52 9.13 -3.14 -12.18
CA LEU A 52 8.26 -4.26 -11.77
C LEU A 52 7.68 -5.07 -12.94
N LEU A 53 7.86 -4.61 -14.19
CA LEU A 53 7.38 -5.28 -15.41
C LEU A 53 8.39 -6.32 -15.92
#